data_AF-H9MB86-F1
#
_entry.id   AF-H9MB86-F1
#
_cell.length_a   1.000
_cell.length_b   1.000
_cell.length_c   1.000
_cell.angle_alpha   90.00
_cell.angle_beta   90.00
_cell.angle_gamma   90.00
#
_symmetry.space_group_name_H-M   'P 1'
#
loop_
_entity.id
_entity.type
_entity.pdbx_description
1 polymer ?
#
loop_
_entity_poly.entity_id
_entity_poly.type
_entity_poly.pdbx_seq_one_letter_code
_entity_poly.pdbx_strand_id
1 'polypeptide(L)'
;SSCRLFDAIVSHCVPVIVSDRIELPFEDEIDYQEFSLFFSVNEAVWPGYLMQKLETFPKEKWLKMWNKLKQVAHHFEYQYPAKKDDAVNMLWRQIHRKLPAVNLAIHRTKRLKIPDWWKRR
;
A
#
# COMPACT_ATOMS: atom_id res chain seq x y z
N SER A 1 -6.66 10.63 -5.50
CA SER A 1 -6.29 9.70 -4.42
C SER A 1 -7.26 9.83 -3.27
N SER A 2 -7.67 8.71 -2.66
CA SER A 2 -8.44 8.72 -1.42
C SER A 2 -7.49 8.93 -0.24
N CYS A 3 -7.80 9.89 0.64
CA CYS A 3 -7.06 10.08 1.91
C CYS A 3 -7.37 8.98 2.94
N ARG A 4 -8.48 8.24 2.74
CA ARG A 4 -9.03 7.24 3.67
C ARG A 4 -8.03 6.21 4.19
N LEU A 5 -7.10 5.73 3.35
CA LEU A 5 -6.09 4.76 3.80
C LEU A 5 -5.12 5.41 4.79
N PHE A 6 -4.61 6.60 4.45
CA PHE A 6 -3.70 7.35 5.32
C PHE A 6 -4.40 7.78 6.60
N ASP A 7 -5.64 8.26 6.51
CA ASP A 7 -6.45 8.63 7.67
C ASP A 7 -6.65 7.43 8.62
N ALA A 8 -6.91 6.23 8.07
CA ALA A 8 -7.05 5.01 8.86
C ALA A 8 -5.73 4.63 9.57
N ILE A 9 -4.60 4.70 8.86
CA ILE A 9 -3.28 4.35 9.41
C ILE A 9 -2.89 5.32 10.53
N VAL A 10 -3.02 6.63 10.30
CA VAL A 10 -2.70 7.68 11.28
C VAL A 10 -3.64 7.61 12.48
N SER A 11 -4.91 7.25 12.29
CA SER A 11 -5.86 7.02 13.39
C SER A 11 -5.68 5.67 14.09
N HIS A 12 -4.71 4.85 13.68
CA HIS A 12 -4.50 3.47 14.14
C HIS A 12 -5.74 2.57 14.00
N CYS A 13 -6.57 2.82 13.00
CA CYS A 13 -7.68 1.96 12.61
C CYS A 13 -7.16 0.88 11.65
N VAL A 14 -7.30 -0.40 12.01
CA VAL A 14 -6.95 -1.54 11.15
C VAL A 14 -7.71 -1.41 9.82
N PRO A 15 -7.04 -1.18 8.69
CA PRO A 15 -7.72 -0.93 7.43
C PRO A 15 -8.31 -2.22 6.84
N VAL A 16 -9.51 -2.07 6.29
CA VAL A 16 -10.17 -3.09 5.45
C VAL A 16 -10.05 -2.62 4.02
N ILE A 17 -9.26 -3.33 3.23
CA ILE A 17 -8.91 -2.99 1.86
C ILE A 17 -9.71 -3.89 0.92
N VAL A 18 -10.60 -3.28 0.14
CA VAL A 18 -11.38 -3.95 -0.88
C VAL A 18 -10.83 -3.57 -2.25
N SER A 19 -9.99 -4.42 -2.84
CA SER A 19 -9.44 -4.21 -4.18
C SER A 19 -8.70 -5.43 -4.69
N ASP A 20 -8.80 -5.68 -6.00
CA ASP A 20 -8.07 -6.77 -6.66
C ASP A 20 -6.71 -6.34 -7.23
N ARG A 21 -6.47 -5.03 -7.40
CA ARG A 21 -5.33 -4.50 -8.18
C ARG A 21 -4.76 -3.19 -7.64
N ILE A 22 -5.03 -2.85 -6.38
CA ILE A 22 -4.46 -1.64 -5.80
C ILE A 22 -2.97 -1.85 -5.50
N GLU A 23 -2.14 -0.90 -5.92
CA GLU A 23 -0.77 -0.80 -5.43
C GLU A 23 -0.78 0.02 -4.14
N LEU A 24 -0.12 -0.48 -3.10
CA LEU A 24 -0.08 0.18 -1.81
C LEU A 24 1.21 1.01 -1.64
N PRO A 25 1.15 2.13 -0.92
CA PRO A 25 2.34 2.91 -0.65
C PRO A 25 3.33 2.08 0.18
N PHE A 26 4.58 2.03 -0.27
CA PHE A 26 5.67 1.31 0.41
C PHE A 26 5.48 -0.21 0.51
N GLU A 27 4.64 -0.82 -0.34
CA GLU A 27 4.35 -2.26 -0.34
C GLU A 27 5.61 -3.15 -0.48
N ASP A 28 6.68 -2.64 -1.10
CA ASP A 28 7.97 -3.35 -1.22
C ASP A 28 8.77 -3.42 0.11
N GLU A 29 8.36 -2.67 1.14
CA GLU A 29 9.04 -2.58 2.44
C GLU A 29 8.10 -2.93 3.60
N ILE A 30 6.80 -2.69 3.43
CA ILE A 30 5.79 -2.83 4.45
C ILE A 30 4.83 -3.94 4.02
N ASP A 31 4.80 -5.02 4.79
CA ASP A 31 3.82 -6.08 4.59
C ASP A 31 2.46 -5.67 5.19
N TYR A 32 1.55 -5.26 4.31
CA TYR A 32 0.19 -4.88 4.68
C TYR A 32 -0.63 -6.05 5.22
N GLN A 33 -0.29 -7.31 4.91
CA GLN A 33 -1.02 -8.47 5.42
C GLN A 33 -0.91 -8.60 6.94
N GLU A 34 0.13 -8.03 7.55
CA GLU A 34 0.34 -8.07 8.99
C GLU A 34 -0.60 -7.14 9.77
N PHE A 35 -1.15 -6.11 9.13
CA PHE A 35 -1.96 -5.10 9.81
C PHE A 35 -3.22 -4.65 9.07
N SER A 36 -3.56 -5.27 7.94
CA SER A 36 -4.77 -4.96 7.17
C SER A 36 -5.52 -6.23 6.73
N LEU A 37 -6.82 -6.08 6.49
CA LEU A 37 -7.66 -7.14 5.95
C LEU A 37 -7.91 -6.89 4.47
N PHE A 38 -7.64 -7.88 3.64
CA PHE A 38 -7.87 -7.79 2.20
C PHE A 38 -9.10 -8.58 1.80
N PHE A 39 -9.91 -7.99 0.92
CA PHE A 39 -11.05 -8.61 0.28
C PHE A 39 -11.01 -8.32 -1.20
N SER A 40 -11.32 -9.32 -2.02
CA SER A 40 -11.57 -9.08 -3.43
C SER A 40 -12.86 -8.29 -3.63
N VAL A 41 -12.98 -7.60 -4.77
CA VAL A 41 -14.20 -6.86 -5.10
C VAL A 41 -15.40 -7.82 -5.18
N ASN A 42 -15.19 -9.01 -5.74
CA ASN A 42 -16.23 -10.04 -5.86
C ASN A 42 -16.73 -10.53 -4.49
N GLU A 43 -15.83 -10.74 -3.54
CA GLU A 43 -16.19 -11.12 -2.16
C GLU A 43 -16.97 -10.00 -1.46
N ALA A 44 -16.55 -8.74 -1.64
CA ALA A 44 -17.20 -7.61 -0.98
C ALA A 44 -18.60 -7.31 -1.53
N VAL A 45 -18.86 -7.63 -2.80
CA VAL A 45 -20.18 -7.49 -3.44
C VAL A 45 -21.14 -8.60 -3.00
N TRP A 46 -20.62 -9.75 -2.57
CA TRP A 46 -21.47 -10.85 -2.12
C TRP A 46 -22.23 -10.47 -0.83
N PRO A 47 -23.59 -10.45 -0.84
CA PRO A 47 -24.36 -9.92 0.27
C PRO A 47 -24.06 -10.62 1.60
N GLY A 48 -23.74 -9.84 2.63
CA GLY A 48 -23.51 -10.33 3.98
C GLY A 48 -22.13 -10.96 4.23
N TYR A 49 -21.35 -11.30 3.19
CA TYR A 49 -20.05 -11.97 3.34
C TYR A 49 -19.04 -11.13 4.12
N LEU A 50 -18.85 -9.87 3.69
CA LEU A 50 -17.89 -8.97 4.32
C LEU A 50 -18.21 -8.74 5.80
N MET A 51 -19.49 -8.48 6.10
CA MET A 51 -19.93 -8.24 7.49
C MET A 51 -19.74 -9.48 8.36
N GLN A 52 -20.16 -10.65 7.87
CA GLN A 52 -19.97 -11.92 8.58
C GLN A 52 -18.49 -12.20 8.88
N LYS A 53 -17.59 -11.93 7.93
CA LYS A 53 -16.14 -12.09 8.12
C LYS A 53 -15.57 -11.13 9.15
N LEU A 54 -16.03 -9.88 9.16
CA LEU A 54 -15.59 -8.89 10.15
C LEU A 54 -16.13 -9.18 11.55
N GLU A 55 -17.39 -9.62 11.66
CA GLU A 55 -18.02 -10.00 12.94
C GLU A 55 -17.38 -11.23 13.57
N THR A 56 -17.02 -12.23 12.75
CA THR A 56 -16.37 -13.47 13.23
C THR A 56 -14.86 -13.32 13.41
N PHE A 57 -14.30 -12.13 13.18
CA PHE A 57 -12.86 -11.93 13.24
C PHE A 57 -12.32 -12.01 14.68
N PRO A 58 -11.33 -12.89 14.96
CA PRO A 58 -10.82 -13.06 16.32
C PRO A 58 -10.19 -11.79 16.88
N LYS A 59 -10.59 -11.41 18.10
CA LYS A 59 -10.09 -10.22 18.79
C LYS A 59 -8.58 -10.26 19.03
N GLU A 60 -8.02 -11.43 19.29
CA GLU A 60 -6.58 -11.62 19.49
C GLU A 60 -5.79 -11.34 18.21
N LYS A 61 -6.33 -11.74 17.05
CA LYS A 61 -5.72 -11.41 15.75
C LYS A 61 -5.80 -9.91 15.48
N TRP A 62 -6.95 -9.30 15.73
CA TRP A 62 -7.13 -7.86 15.57
C TRP A 62 -6.15 -7.06 16.45
N LEU A 63 -5.94 -7.48 17.70
CA LEU A 63 -5.01 -6.82 18.60
C LEU A 63 -3.55 -6.91 18.10
N LYS A 64 -3.16 -8.04 17.51
CA LYS A 64 -1.84 -8.19 16.87
C LYS A 64 -1.67 -7.24 15.69
N MET A 65 -2.68 -7.17 14.81
CA MET A 65 -2.70 -6.27 13.66
C MET A 65 -2.61 -4.81 14.10
N TRP A 66 -3.38 -4.43 15.13
CA TRP A 66 -3.38 -3.08 15.70
C TRP A 66 -2.02 -2.70 16.30
N ASN A 67 -1.37 -3.62 17.03
CA ASN A 67 -0.02 -3.39 17.55
C ASN A 67 1.01 -3.22 16.43
N LYS A 68 0.91 -4.01 15.35
CA LYS A 68 1.76 -3.84 14.18
C LYS A 68 1.51 -2.50 13.49
N LEU A 69 0.25 -2.10 13.35
CA LEU A 69 -0.13 -0.81 12.76
C LEU A 69 0.50 0.36 13.50
N LYS A 70 0.54 0.33 14.84
CA LYS A 70 1.24 1.36 15.64
C LYS A 70 2.72 1.45 15.33
N GLN A 71 3.38 0.31 15.13
CA GLN A 71 4.79 0.28 14.78
C GLN A 71 5.02 0.83 13.37
N VAL A 72 4.07 0.64 12.45
CA VAL A 72 4.20 1.02 11.05
C VAL A 72 3.78 2.47 10.79
N ALA A 73 2.87 3.04 11.58
CA ALA A 73 2.26 4.35 11.33
C ALA A 73 3.27 5.50 11.14
N HIS A 74 4.41 5.48 11.85
CA HIS A 74 5.44 6.51 11.72
C HIS A 74 6.04 6.62 10.30
N HIS A 75 6.01 5.54 9.51
CA HIS A 75 6.44 5.54 8.11
C HIS A 75 5.52 6.37 7.20
N PHE A 76 4.34 6.74 7.68
CA PHE A 76 3.34 7.52 6.95
C PHE A 76 3.24 8.98 7.44
N GLU A 77 4.01 9.34 8.46
CA GLU A 77 4.02 10.69 9.02
C GLU A 77 5.15 11.53 8.42
N TYR A 78 4.82 12.75 7.98
CA TYR A 78 5.80 13.75 7.61
C TYR A 78 6.26 14.50 8.86
N GLN A 79 7.55 14.43 9.17
CA GLN A 79 8.14 15.07 10.35
C GLN A 79 9.16 16.13 9.91
N TYR A 80 9.29 17.20 10.70
CA TYR A 80 10.33 18.21 10.52
C TYR A 80 11.02 18.50 11.86
N PRO A 81 12.35 18.27 11.99
CA PRO A 81 13.26 17.70 10.97
C PRO A 81 12.91 16.23 10.65
N ALA A 82 13.30 15.78 9.46
CA ALA A 82 13.05 14.41 9.03
C ALA A 82 13.69 13.40 10.00
N LYS A 83 12.94 12.36 10.36
CA LYS A 83 13.41 11.28 11.24
C LYS A 83 13.70 10.02 10.46
N LYS A 84 14.55 9.17 11.02
CA LYS A 84 14.86 7.87 10.40
C LYS A 84 13.56 7.10 10.16
N ASP A 85 13.43 6.56 8.95
CA ASP A 85 12.29 5.76 8.50
C ASP A 85 10.93 6.51 8.48
N ASP A 86 10.92 7.85 8.52
CA ASP A 86 9.70 8.63 8.30
C ASP A 86 9.20 8.58 6.84
N ALA A 87 8.07 9.24 6.57
CA ALA A 87 7.47 9.28 5.22
C ALA A 87 8.41 9.84 4.15
N VAL A 88 9.29 10.80 4.50
CA VAL A 88 10.26 11.38 3.57
C VAL A 88 11.30 10.34 3.18
N ASN A 89 11.87 9.65 4.17
CA ASN A 89 12.84 8.60 3.93
C ASN A 89 12.25 7.43 3.14
N MET A 90 11.01 7.03 3.47
CA MET A 90 10.30 5.96 2.77
C MET A 90 10.06 6.31 1.30
N LEU A 91 9.66 7.56 1.03
CA LEU A 91 9.50 8.06 -0.33
C LEU A 91 10.82 8.03 -1.11
N TRP A 92 11.92 8.49 -0.52
CA TRP A 92 13.23 8.45 -1.19
C TRP A 92 13.69 7.03 -1.51
N ARG A 93 13.44 6.05 -0.62
CA ARG A 93 13.75 4.65 -0.89
C ARG A 93 12.92 4.08 -2.04
N GLN A 94 11.62 4.34 -2.06
CA GLN A 94 10.74 3.96 -3.17
C GLN A 94 11.24 4.53 -4.51
N ILE A 95 11.55 5.83 -4.55
CA ILE A 95 12.08 6.48 -5.75
C ILE A 95 13.39 5.83 -6.18
N HIS A 96 14.32 5.63 -5.24
CA HIS A 96 15.61 5.01 -5.52
C HIS A 96 15.46 3.59 -6.11
N ARG A 97 14.54 2.77 -5.60
CA ARG A 97 14.25 1.42 -6.11
C ARG A 97 13.64 1.44 -7.51
N LYS A 98 12.74 2.39 -7.80
CA LYS A 98 12.05 2.49 -9.11
C LYS A 98 12.91 3.15 -10.19
N LEU A 99 13.94 3.92 -9.81
CA LEU A 99 14.80 4.68 -10.74
C LEU A 99 15.46 3.84 -11.85
N PRO A 100 16.06 2.66 -11.58
CA PRO A 100 16.75 1.89 -12.61
C PRO A 100 15.80 1.39 -13.72
N ALA A 101 14.58 0.97 -13.36
CA ALA A 101 13.57 0.53 -14.31
C ALA A 101 13.12 1.67 -15.23
N VAL A 102 12.92 2.87 -14.67
CA VAL A 102 12.60 4.08 -15.43
C VAL A 102 13.75 4.44 -16.38
N ASN A 103 14.99 4.46 -15.90
CA ASN A 103 16.17 4.72 -16.74
C ASN A 103 16.30 3.72 -17.88
N LEU A 104 16.05 2.43 -17.62
CA LEU A 104 16.05 1.39 -18.65
C LEU A 104 14.95 1.63 -19.71
N ALA A 105 13.73 1.99 -19.28
CA ALA A 105 12.63 2.32 -20.19
C ALA A 105 12.96 3.55 -21.07
N ILE A 106 13.56 4.59 -20.48
CA ILE A 106 14.04 5.78 -21.21
C ILE A 106 15.09 5.39 -22.26
N HIS A 107 16.09 4.57 -21.89
CA HIS A 107 17.13 4.13 -22.81
C HIS A 107 16.58 3.30 -23.98
N ARG A 108 15.61 2.40 -23.72
CA ARG A 108 14.94 1.62 -24.78
C ARG A 108 14.17 2.52 -25.74
N THR A 109 13.39 3.46 -25.22
CA THR A 109 12.61 4.42 -26.01
C THR A 109 13.51 5.30 -26.90
N LYS A 110 14.70 5.70 -26.41
CA LYS A 110 15.67 6.46 -27.22
C LYS A 110 16.30 5.64 -28.36
N ARG A 111 16.46 4.33 -28.19
CA ARG A 111 17.07 3.45 -29.22
C ARG A 111 16.09 3.07 -30.33
N LEU A 112 14.83 2.81 -29.97
CA LEU A 112 13.81 2.36 -30.92
C LEU A 112 13.05 3.56 -31.47
N LYS A 113 13.18 3.85 -32.77
CA LYS A 113 12.34 4.85 -33.47
C LYS A 113 10.85 4.45 -33.55
N ILE A 114 10.54 3.19 -33.24
CA ILE A 114 9.20 2.62 -33.28
C ILE A 114 8.66 2.58 -31.85
N PRO A 115 7.46 3.10 -31.56
CA PRO A 115 6.88 3.01 -30.23
C PRO A 115 6.62 1.55 -29.85
N ASP A 116 6.93 1.23 -28.59
CA ASP A 116 6.71 -0.09 -27.99
C ASP A 116 5.28 -0.61 -28.22
N TRP A 117 5.15 -1.87 -28.61
CA TRP A 117 3.88 -2.49 -29.02
C TRP A 117 2.83 -2.58 -27.89
N TRP A 118 3.24 -2.60 -26.61
CA TRP A 118 2.35 -2.59 -25.45
C TRP A 118 1.68 -1.23 -25.17
N LYS A 119 2.07 -0.15 -25.86
CA LYS A 119 1.35 1.15 -25.82
C LYS A 119 0.12 1.22 -26.73
N ARG A 120 -0.26 0.13 -27.42
CA ARG A 120 -1.42 0.07 -28.33
C ARG A 120 -2.73 -0.42 -27.67
N ARG A 121 -2.89 -0.25 -26.35
CA ARG A 121 -4.13 -0.60 -25.65
C ARG A 121 -4.80 0.62 -25.07
#